data_AF-A0A3C1TYQ7-F1
#
_entry.id   AF-A0A3C1TYQ7-F1
#
_cell.length_a   1.000
_cell.length_b   1.000
_cell.length_c   1.000
_cell.angle_alpha   90.00
_cell.angle_beta   90.00
_cell.angle_gamma   90.00
#
_symmetry.space_group_name_H-M   'P 1'
#
loop_
_entity.id
_entity.type
_entity.pdbx_description
1 polymer ?
#
loop_
_entity_poly.entity_id
_entity_poly.type
_entity_poly.pdbx_seq_one_letter_code
_entity_poly.pdbx_strand_id
1 'polypeptide(L)' 'ITEEQCMDGISEMIHDVQVEATFPDGTKLVTVHHPIRKGGMS' A
#
# COMPACT_ATOMS: atom_id res chain seq x y z
N ILE A 1 1.27 6.00 1.98
CA ILE A 1 0.50 7.26 1.89
C ILE A 1 -0.57 7.27 2.98
N THR A 2 -1.09 8.44 3.34
CA THR A 2 -2.25 8.55 4.24
C THR A 2 -3.53 8.68 3.44
N GLU A 3 -4.66 8.34 4.06
CA GLU A 3 -6.01 8.49 3.48
C GLU A 3 -6.28 9.92 2.97
N GLU A 4 -5.78 10.94 3.68
CA GLU A 4 -5.88 12.36 3.30
C GLU A 4 -5.24 12.69 1.95
N GLN A 5 -4.37 11.83 1.44
CA GLN A 5 -3.70 11.99 0.15
C GLN A 5 -4.49 11.31 -1.00
N CYS A 6 -5.65 10.73 -0.71
CA CYS A 6 -6.48 9.99 -1.65
C CYS A 6 -7.82 10.70 -1.90
N MET A 7 -8.53 10.31 -2.96
CA MET A 7 -9.95 10.65 -3.10
C MET A 7 -10.79 9.86 -2.11
N ASP A 8 -11.92 10.42 -1.68
CA ASP A 8 -12.86 9.76 -0.77
C ASP A 8 -13.20 8.33 -1.21
N GLY A 9 -13.17 7.39 -0.26
CA GLY A 9 -13.48 5.98 -0.49
C GLY A 9 -12.34 5.14 -1.08
N ILE A 10 -11.24 5.76 -1.56
CA ILE A 10 -10.11 5.01 -2.13
C ILE A 10 -9.40 4.15 -1.08
N SER A 11 -9.30 4.63 0.16
CA SER A 11 -8.61 3.92 1.24
C SER A 11 -9.32 2.61 1.62
N GLU A 12 -10.64 2.60 1.50
CA GLU A 12 -11.51 1.46 1.78
C GLU A 12 -11.52 0.43 0.65
N MET A 13 -11.21 0.83 -0.58
CA MET A 13 -11.24 -0.07 -1.75
C MET A 13 -9.93 -0.83 -1.96
N ILE A 14 -8.79 -0.30 -1.48
CA ILE A 14 -7.47 -0.89 -1.75
C ILE A 14 -6.95 -1.59 -0.50
N HIS A 15 -7.21 -2.89 -0.39
CA HIS A 15 -6.75 -3.71 0.72
C HIS A 15 -5.30 -4.17 0.56
N ASP A 16 -4.92 -4.51 -0.67
CA ASP A 16 -3.61 -5.07 -0.98
C ASP A 16 -3.02 -4.43 -2.23
N VAL A 17 -1.71 -4.23 -2.23
CA VAL A 17 -0.93 -3.91 -3.44
C VAL A 17 0.14 -4.96 -3.60
N GLN A 18 0.20 -5.54 -4.80
CA GLN A 18 1.19 -6.53 -5.16
C GLN A 18 2.13 -5.97 -6.24
N VAL A 19 3.42 -6.18 -6.06
CA VAL A 19 4.44 -5.77 -7.02
C VAL A 19 5.54 -6.82 -7.11
N GLU A 20 5.99 -7.10 -8.34
CA GLU A 20 7.20 -7.86 -8.56
C GLU A 20 8.40 -6.90 -8.57
N ALA A 21 9.39 -7.19 -7.72
CA ALA A 21 10.62 -6.43 -7.66
C ALA A 21 11.84 -7.35 -7.73
N THR A 22 12.90 -6.87 -8.38
CA THR A 22 14.18 -7.57 -8.43
C THR A 22 14.96 -7.28 -7.15
N PHE A 23 15.22 -8.31 -6.36
CA PHE A 23 16.12 -8.27 -5.21
C PHE A 23 17.47 -8.90 -5.56
N PRO A 24 18.53 -8.71 -4.75
CA PRO A 24 19.83 -9.33 -4.99
C PRO A 24 19.80 -10.85 -5.13
N ASP A 25 18.78 -11.52 -4.60
CA ASP A 25 18.56 -12.97 -4.66
C ASP A 25 17.48 -13.39 -5.67
N GLY A 26 17.01 -12.47 -6.52
CA GLY A 26 16.07 -12.73 -7.60
C GLY A 26 14.77 -11.93 -7.53
N THR A 27 13.89 -12.15 -8.50
CA THR A 27 12.56 -11.51 -8.54
C THR A 27 11.65 -12.10 -7.48
N LYS A 28 10.98 -11.22 -6.72
CA LYS A 28 10.01 -11.62 -5.70
C LYS A 28 8.71 -10.85 -5.86
N LEU A 29 7.60 -11.54 -5.60
CA LEU A 29 6.30 -10.93 -5.38
C LEU A 29 6.24 -10.36 -3.96
N VAL A 30 6.08 -9.06 -3.83
CA VAL A 30 5.89 -8.35 -2.56
C VAL A 30 4.42 -7.98 -2.46
N THR A 31 3.79 -8.34 -1.33
CA THR A 31 2.43 -7.91 -1.00
C THR A 31 2.49 -6.93 0.15
N VAL A 32 1.87 -5.76 -0.01
CA VAL A 32 1.67 -4.79 1.05
C VAL A 32 0.21 -4.81 1.44
N HIS A 33 -0.05 -5.29 2.66
CA HIS A 33 -1.38 -5.26 3.27
C HIS A 33 -1.67 -3.88 3.85
N HIS A 34 -2.86 -3.36 3.60
CA HIS A 34 -3.34 -2.03 4.03
C HIS A 34 -2.34 -0.91 3.67
N PRO A 35 -2.07 -0.69 2.37
CA PRO A 35 -1.03 0.22 1.90
C PRO A 35 -1.32 1.70 2.20
N ILE A 36 -2.60 2.03 2.43
CA ILE A 36 -3.06 3.38 2.79
C ILE A 36 -3.33 3.40 4.30
N ARG A 37 -2.60 4.25 5.02
CA ARG A 37 -2.71 4.37 6.48
C ARG A 37 -3.71 5.47 6.85
N LYS A 38 -4.39 5.32 7.99
CA LYS A 38 -5.11 6.44 8.58
C LYS A 38 -4.11 7.56 8.91
N GLY A 39 -4.45 8.80 8.55
CA GLY A 39 -3.66 9.98 8.93
C GLY A 39 -3.59 10.11 10.44
N GLY A 40 -2.43 10.50 10.97
CA GLY A 40 -2.23 10.61 12.41
C GLY A 40 -2.74 11.95 12.96
N MET A 41 -3.69 11.89 13.89
CA MET A 41 -3.45 12.51 15.20
C MET A 41 -2.85 11.41 16.10
N SER A 42 -1.53 11.29 16.10
CA SER A 42 -0.75 10.56 17.12
C SER A 42 0.23 11.52 17.76
#